data_AF-A0A0D7AQ29-F1
#
_entry.id   AF-A0A0D7AQ29-F1
#
_cell.length_a   1.000
_cell.length_b   1.000
_cell.length_c   1.000
_cell.angle_alpha   90.00
_cell.angle_beta   90.00
_cell.angle_gamma   90.00
#
_symmetry.space_group_name_H-M   'P 1'
#
loop_
_entity.id
_entity.type
_entity.pdbx_description
1 polymer ?
#
loop_
_entity_poly.entity_id
_entity_poly.type
_entity_poly.pdbx_seq_one_letter_code
_entity_poly.pdbx_strand_id
1 'polypeptide(L)'
;MNFDNPRVRQPLRAPWTLERLRIERSIAIGASIDLSSRAAYSSALQSYLVFCRAHNLPIDPTAETLSFFTVYMSHHIKPSSVNSYLSGICSQLEPFYPDVRHARSTQLVRRTLTGCLKLYSSPTTCKRPIRHQELLHLANVFPHAQSFDNALWWAQLLVGFYGLLCLGELVVPDQASLRDHRKLIRRLSVALHDAAFSFLLPGHKADRFFDGTKLGIPPPIIQGIGRWSSDAFKIYIRTHPVILANILHATAH
;
A
#
# COMPACT_ATOMS: atom_id res chain seq x y z
N MET A 1 39.58 -24.94 6.38
CA MET A 1 38.68 -24.99 7.56
C MET A 1 37.49 -25.86 7.17
N ASN A 2 37.32 -27.01 7.81
CA ASN A 2 36.17 -27.89 7.58
C ASN A 2 34.95 -27.31 8.32
N PHE A 3 33.94 -26.88 7.57
CA PHE A 3 32.69 -26.33 8.10
C PHE A 3 31.59 -27.40 8.29
N ASP A 4 31.93 -28.68 8.19
CA ASP A 4 30.97 -29.76 8.31
C ASP A 4 30.52 -29.93 9.76
N ASN A 5 29.40 -29.29 10.08
CA ASN A 5 28.67 -29.49 11.31
C ASN A 5 27.77 -30.74 11.15
N PRO A 6 28.08 -31.86 11.81
CA PRO A 6 27.40 -33.15 11.61
C PRO A 6 25.93 -33.15 12.09
N ARG A 7 25.43 -32.05 12.66
CA ARG A 7 24.03 -31.89 13.10
C ARG A 7 23.13 -31.21 12.06
N VAL A 8 23.67 -30.77 10.93
CA VAL A 8 22.91 -30.02 9.92
C VAL A 8 22.18 -30.99 8.99
N ARG A 9 20.89 -31.23 9.25
CA ARG A 9 19.99 -32.00 8.37
C ARG A 9 19.47 -31.13 7.22
N GLN A 10 20.36 -30.53 6.43
CA GLN A 10 19.92 -29.85 5.21
C GLN A 10 19.74 -30.88 4.09
N PRO A 11 18.58 -30.92 3.42
CA PRO A 11 18.40 -31.78 2.26
C PRO A 11 19.44 -31.43 1.19
N LEU A 12 19.95 -32.44 0.47
CA LEU A 12 20.85 -32.23 -0.67
C LEU A 12 20.16 -31.34 -1.70
N ARG A 13 20.70 -30.15 -1.94
CA ARG A 13 20.24 -29.21 -2.96
C ARG A 13 21.29 -29.14 -4.05
N ALA A 14 20.90 -29.38 -5.30
CA ALA A 14 21.79 -29.17 -6.43
C ALA A 14 22.18 -27.69 -6.51
N PRO A 15 23.47 -27.35 -6.72
CA PRO A 15 23.90 -25.97 -6.83
C PRO A 15 23.28 -25.33 -8.08
N TRP A 16 22.85 -24.07 -7.96
CA TRP A 16 22.40 -23.28 -9.10
C TRP A 16 23.60 -22.63 -9.80
N THR A 17 23.52 -22.49 -11.12
CA THR A 17 24.50 -21.68 -11.88
C THR A 17 24.42 -20.21 -11.47
N LEU A 18 25.51 -19.47 -11.68
CA LEU A 18 25.54 -18.03 -11.38
C LEU A 18 24.48 -17.25 -12.18
N GLU A 19 24.23 -17.65 -13.43
CA GLU A 19 23.18 -17.06 -14.27
C GLU A 19 21.80 -17.28 -13.68
N ARG A 20 21.49 -18.51 -13.25
CA ARG A 20 20.21 -18.81 -12.59
C ARG A 20 20.06 -17.99 -11.31
N LEU A 21 21.09 -17.90 -10.49
CA LEU A 21 21.06 -17.06 -9.28
C LEU A 21 20.73 -15.60 -9.59
N ARG A 22 21.28 -15.03 -10.67
CA ARG A 22 20.98 -13.65 -11.10
C ARG A 22 19.54 -13.51 -11.57
N ILE A 23 19.03 -14.45 -12.37
CA ILE A 23 17.65 -14.43 -12.88
C ILE A 23 16.65 -14.54 -11.73
N GLU A 24 16.79 -15.54 -10.87
CA GLU A 24 15.90 -15.77 -9.73
C GLU A 24 15.90 -14.58 -8.77
N ARG A 25 17.07 -13.98 -8.53
CA ARG A 25 17.18 -12.74 -7.75
C ARG A 25 16.42 -11.58 -8.39
N SER A 26 16.53 -11.38 -9.70
CA SER A 26 15.81 -10.33 -10.41
C SER A 26 14.29 -10.53 -10.36
N ILE A 27 13.82 -11.79 -10.48
CA ILE A 27 12.41 -12.15 -10.33
C ILE A 27 11.93 -11.83 -8.91
N ALA A 28 12.69 -12.23 -7.89
CA ALA A 28 12.34 -11.98 -6.49
C ALA A 28 12.29 -10.48 -6.15
N ILE A 29 13.24 -9.69 -6.64
CA ILE A 29 13.23 -8.23 -6.49
C ILE A 29 12.01 -7.63 -7.19
N GLY A 30 11.70 -8.06 -8.42
CA GLY A 30 10.52 -7.61 -9.15
C GLY A 30 9.21 -7.94 -8.43
N ALA A 31 9.11 -9.13 -7.83
CA ALA A 31 7.95 -9.57 -7.06
C ALA A 31 7.76 -8.82 -5.73
N SER A 32 8.81 -8.15 -5.23
CA SER A 32 8.74 -7.36 -3.98
C SER A 32 7.97 -6.05 -4.13
N ILE A 33 7.66 -5.64 -5.36
CA ILE A 33 6.98 -4.37 -5.66
C ILE A 33 5.59 -4.66 -6.22
N ASP A 34 4.57 -4.08 -5.57
CA ASP A 34 3.20 -4.19 -6.02
C ASP A 34 2.97 -3.59 -7.42
N LEU A 35 2.02 -4.12 -8.20
CA LEU A 35 1.66 -3.62 -9.53
C LEU A 35 1.37 -2.12 -9.53
N SER A 36 0.62 -1.62 -8.53
CA SER A 36 0.30 -0.20 -8.41
C SER A 36 1.54 0.66 -8.09
N SER A 37 2.41 0.17 -7.20
CA SER A 37 3.69 0.81 -6.89
C SER A 37 4.61 0.85 -8.11
N ARG A 38 4.65 -0.23 -8.90
CA ARG A 38 5.43 -0.29 -10.15
C ARG A 38 4.93 0.74 -11.17
N ALA A 39 3.61 0.88 -11.32
CA ALA A 39 3.03 1.91 -12.18
C ALA A 39 3.39 3.33 -11.70
N ALA A 40 3.29 3.60 -10.39
CA ALA A 40 3.68 4.89 -9.81
C ALA A 40 5.18 5.18 -10.00
N TYR A 41 6.04 4.17 -9.82
CA TYR A 41 7.49 4.33 -10.01
C TYR A 41 7.86 4.54 -11.49
N SER A 42 7.14 3.87 -12.40
CA SER A 42 7.29 4.10 -13.84
C SER A 42 6.91 5.55 -14.20
N SER A 43 5.81 6.06 -13.65
CA SER A 43 5.42 7.47 -13.82
C SER A 43 6.48 8.42 -13.27
N ALA A 44 7.04 8.15 -12.09
CA ALA A 44 8.11 8.96 -11.51
C ALA A 44 9.37 8.98 -12.37
N LEU A 45 9.78 7.81 -12.90
CA LEU A 45 10.91 7.71 -13.83
C LEU A 45 10.65 8.52 -15.11
N GLN A 46 9.46 8.41 -15.71
CA GLN A 46 9.13 9.19 -16.91
C GLN A 46 9.21 10.69 -16.66
N SER A 47 8.70 11.18 -15.53
CA SER A 47 8.83 12.60 -15.15
C SER A 47 10.30 13.02 -15.02
N TYR A 48 11.15 12.15 -14.48
CA TYR A 48 12.59 12.41 -14.38
C TYR A 48 13.29 12.42 -15.74
N LEU A 49 12.97 11.48 -16.64
CA LEU A 49 13.54 11.43 -17.99
C LEU A 49 13.14 12.66 -18.81
N VAL A 50 11.89 13.10 -18.69
CA VAL A 50 11.40 14.33 -19.33
C VAL A 50 12.15 15.55 -18.80
N PHE A 51 12.34 15.64 -17.48
CA PHE A 51 13.16 16.69 -16.87
C PHE A 51 14.60 16.68 -17.41
N CYS A 52 15.28 15.54 -17.39
CA CYS A 52 16.66 15.46 -17.89
C CYS A 52 16.75 15.88 -19.35
N ARG A 53 15.81 15.42 -20.20
CA ARG A 53 15.77 15.81 -21.61
C ARG A 53 15.52 17.31 -21.80
N ALA A 54 14.57 17.87 -21.06
CA ALA A 54 14.22 19.29 -21.17
C ALA A 54 15.37 20.22 -20.75
N HIS A 55 16.22 19.77 -19.82
CA HIS A 55 17.34 20.54 -19.30
C HIS A 55 18.71 20.11 -19.87
N ASN A 56 18.74 19.23 -20.86
CA ASN A 56 19.97 18.66 -21.43
C ASN A 56 20.93 18.07 -20.37
N LEU A 57 20.37 17.43 -19.34
CA LEU A 57 21.13 16.78 -18.27
C LEU A 57 21.31 15.28 -18.54
N PRO A 58 22.41 14.68 -18.07
CA PRO A 58 22.57 13.22 -18.07
C PRO A 58 21.42 12.53 -17.31
N ILE A 59 21.14 11.28 -17.71
CA ILE A 59 20.14 10.42 -17.04
C ILE A 59 20.68 9.90 -15.69
N ASP A 60 22.01 9.92 -15.50
CA ASP A 60 22.64 9.49 -14.25
C ASP A 60 22.11 10.31 -13.05
N PRO A 61 21.42 9.68 -12.10
CA PRO A 61 20.80 10.36 -10.97
C PRO A 61 21.81 10.70 -9.86
N THR A 62 22.65 11.70 -10.14
CA THR A 62 23.60 12.25 -9.15
C THR A 62 22.89 13.05 -8.05
N ALA A 63 23.60 13.30 -6.94
CA ALA A 63 23.07 14.13 -5.85
C ALA A 63 22.68 15.54 -6.33
N GLU A 64 23.43 16.10 -7.28
CA GLU A 64 23.13 17.39 -7.89
C GLU A 64 21.86 17.32 -8.75
N THR A 65 21.82 16.39 -9.72
CA THR A 65 20.67 16.22 -10.63
C THR A 65 19.37 15.93 -9.88
N LEU A 66 19.41 15.08 -8.86
CA LEU A 66 18.26 14.80 -8.00
C LEU A 66 17.84 16.03 -7.18
N SER A 67 18.78 16.86 -6.75
CA SER A 67 18.46 18.11 -6.05
C SER A 67 17.76 19.12 -6.96
N PHE A 68 18.21 19.28 -8.20
CA PHE A 68 17.55 20.15 -9.19
C PHE A 68 16.16 19.64 -9.54
N PHE A 69 16.02 18.34 -9.79
CA PHE A 69 14.72 17.71 -10.01
C PHE A 69 13.77 17.95 -8.83
N THR A 70 14.28 17.85 -7.60
CA THR A 70 13.49 18.07 -6.38
C THR A 70 12.92 19.48 -6.33
N VAL A 71 13.74 20.51 -6.60
CA VAL A 71 13.30 21.90 -6.66
C VAL A 71 12.27 22.08 -7.77
N TYR A 72 12.64 21.71 -8.99
CA TYR A 72 11.80 21.86 -10.18
C TYR A 72 10.41 21.25 -9.99
N MET A 73 10.34 19.97 -9.61
CA MET A 73 9.06 19.29 -9.44
C MET A 73 8.25 19.82 -8.26
N SER A 74 8.89 20.34 -7.22
CA SER A 74 8.18 20.90 -6.05
C SER A 74 7.42 22.19 -6.38
N HIS A 75 7.73 22.85 -7.49
CA HIS A 75 6.90 23.95 -8.02
C HIS A 75 5.64 23.47 -8.74
N HIS A 76 5.62 22.22 -9.21
CA HIS A 76 4.53 21.68 -10.02
C HIS A 76 3.63 20.72 -9.25
N ILE A 77 4.18 20.01 -8.26
CA ILE A 77 3.45 19.06 -7.43
C ILE A 77 3.87 19.18 -5.96
N LYS A 78 3.10 18.59 -5.04
CA LYS A 78 3.43 18.63 -3.61
C LYS A 78 4.82 18.02 -3.34
N PRO A 79 5.66 18.65 -2.51
CA PRO A 79 6.99 18.11 -2.17
C PRO A 79 6.96 16.69 -1.57
N SER A 80 5.88 16.32 -0.86
CA SER A 80 5.68 14.95 -0.38
C SER A 80 5.52 13.93 -1.53
N SER A 81 4.87 14.33 -2.62
CA SER A 81 4.79 13.55 -3.86
C SER A 81 6.16 13.47 -4.55
N VAL A 82 6.93 14.56 -4.57
CA VAL A 82 8.31 14.57 -5.08
C VAL A 82 9.19 13.58 -4.31
N ASN A 83 9.08 13.52 -2.98
CA ASN A 83 9.80 12.51 -2.19
C ASN A 83 9.44 11.06 -2.60
N SER A 84 8.17 10.82 -2.94
CA SER A 84 7.72 9.53 -3.46
C SER A 84 8.28 9.26 -4.86
N TYR A 85 8.40 10.28 -5.70
CA TYR A 85 9.04 10.17 -7.01
C TYR A 85 10.52 9.81 -6.88
N LEU A 86 11.27 10.46 -5.98
CA LEU A 86 12.66 10.10 -5.70
C LEU A 86 12.82 8.62 -5.31
N SER A 87 11.88 8.06 -4.54
CA SER A 87 11.86 6.62 -4.26
C SER A 87 11.67 5.77 -5.50
N GLY A 88 10.73 6.14 -6.37
CA GLY A 88 10.48 5.43 -7.62
C GLY A 88 11.66 5.48 -8.58
N ILE A 89 12.26 6.66 -8.74
CA ILE A 89 13.44 6.89 -9.58
C ILE A 89 14.60 6.01 -9.09
N CYS A 90 14.91 6.05 -7.79
CA CYS A 90 15.96 5.20 -7.21
C CYS A 90 15.68 3.72 -7.46
N SER A 91 14.44 3.27 -7.22
CA SER A 91 14.08 1.86 -7.38
C SER A 91 14.19 1.37 -8.83
N GLN A 92 13.93 2.23 -9.82
CA GLN A 92 13.97 1.86 -11.24
C GLN A 92 15.38 1.96 -11.83
N LEU A 93 16.17 2.93 -11.36
CA LEU A 93 17.51 3.20 -11.90
C LEU A 93 18.63 2.43 -11.19
N GLU A 94 18.42 1.93 -9.97
CA GLU A 94 19.41 1.18 -9.20
C GLU A 94 20.09 0.01 -9.95
N PRO A 95 19.41 -0.78 -10.81
CA PRO A 95 20.07 -1.80 -11.61
C PRO A 95 21.13 -1.27 -12.59
N PHE A 96 21.01 -0.01 -13.02
CA PHE A 96 21.90 0.65 -13.98
C PHE A 96 22.87 1.61 -13.30
N TYR A 97 22.45 2.22 -12.19
CA TYR A 97 23.18 3.20 -11.40
C TYR A 97 23.17 2.76 -9.93
N PRO A 98 24.09 1.86 -9.51
CA PRO A 98 24.07 1.26 -8.17
C PRO A 98 24.13 2.29 -7.03
N ASP A 99 24.79 3.43 -7.26
CA ASP A 99 24.96 4.50 -6.27
C ASP A 99 23.76 5.45 -6.15
N VAL A 100 22.68 5.25 -6.92
CA VAL A 100 21.52 6.16 -6.92
C VAL A 100 20.91 6.34 -5.52
N ARG A 101 20.88 5.28 -4.72
CA ARG A 101 20.37 5.37 -3.33
C ARG A 101 21.30 6.19 -2.45
N HIS A 102 22.62 6.05 -2.65
CA HIS A 102 23.60 6.87 -1.96
C HIS A 102 23.44 8.34 -2.35
N ALA A 103 23.38 8.65 -3.64
CA ALA A 103 23.15 9.99 -4.17
C ALA A 103 21.88 10.65 -3.61
N ARG A 104 20.76 9.91 -3.53
CA ARG A 104 19.53 10.39 -2.87
C ARG A 104 19.73 10.67 -1.39
N SER A 105 20.53 9.86 -0.70
CA SER A 105 20.73 9.97 0.75
C SER A 105 21.67 11.11 1.15
N THR A 106 22.39 11.70 0.20
CA THR A 106 23.30 12.83 0.41
C THR A 106 22.60 14.03 1.04
N GLN A 107 23.34 14.78 1.86
CA GLN A 107 22.81 15.93 2.58
C GLN A 107 22.26 17.02 1.65
N LEU A 108 22.80 17.16 0.43
CA LEU A 108 22.30 18.07 -0.59
C LEU A 108 20.82 17.80 -0.91
N VAL A 109 20.49 16.58 -1.36
CA VAL A 109 19.11 16.18 -1.69
C VAL A 109 18.19 16.28 -0.48
N ARG A 110 18.64 15.81 0.69
CA ARG A 110 17.85 15.86 1.94
C ARG A 110 17.51 17.29 2.36
N ARG A 111 18.48 18.21 2.33
CA ARG A 111 18.26 19.62 2.67
C ARG A 111 17.38 20.31 1.64
N THR A 112 17.60 20.04 0.35
CA THR A 112 16.76 20.57 -0.73
C THR A 112 15.30 20.15 -0.56
N LEU A 113 15.04 18.87 -0.35
CA LEU A 113 13.68 18.37 -0.11
C LEU A 113 13.07 18.99 1.16
N THR A 114 13.86 19.11 2.24
CA THR A 114 13.42 19.78 3.48
C THR A 114 13.05 21.25 3.22
N GLY A 115 13.84 21.95 2.40
CA GLY A 115 13.56 23.31 1.96
C GLY A 115 12.25 23.40 1.18
N CYS A 116 12.09 22.56 0.16
CA CYS A 116 10.86 22.49 -0.63
C CYS A 116 9.63 22.16 0.23
N LEU A 117 9.75 21.24 1.20
CA LEU A 117 8.69 20.96 2.16
C LEU A 117 8.31 22.20 2.97
N LYS A 118 9.26 23.02 3.41
CA LYS A 118 8.97 24.26 4.15
C LYS A 118 8.36 25.34 3.27
N LEU A 119 8.79 25.44 2.02
CA LEU A 119 8.37 26.51 1.09
C LEU A 119 7.01 26.23 0.44
N TYR A 120 6.73 24.97 0.09
CA TYR A 120 5.62 24.61 -0.82
C TYR A 120 4.65 23.59 -0.23
N SER A 121 4.84 23.11 1.00
CA SER A 121 3.83 22.24 1.61
C SER A 121 2.57 23.01 1.95
N SER A 122 1.43 22.38 1.67
CA SER A 122 0.11 22.82 2.09
C SER A 122 -0.47 21.82 3.10
N PRO A 123 -1.31 22.27 4.05
CA PRO A 123 -2.05 21.39 4.94
C PRO A 123 -2.82 20.32 4.15
N THR A 124 -2.93 19.13 4.73
CA THR A 124 -3.77 18.07 4.16
C THR A 124 -5.23 18.40 4.43
N THR A 125 -6.05 18.48 3.38
CA THR A 125 -7.50 18.65 3.50
C THR A 125 -8.15 17.31 3.81
N CYS A 126 -8.53 17.11 5.07
CA CYS A 126 -9.24 15.90 5.49
C CYS A 126 -10.76 16.07 5.31
N LYS A 127 -11.41 15.10 4.66
CA LYS A 127 -12.88 15.03 4.63
C LYS A 127 -13.41 14.61 6.01
N ARG A 128 -14.62 15.07 6.36
CA ARG A 128 -15.30 14.63 7.59
C ARG A 128 -15.55 13.10 7.51
N PRO A 129 -15.32 12.35 8.60
CA PRO A 129 -15.68 10.94 8.66
C PRO A 129 -17.20 10.74 8.55
N ILE A 130 -17.60 9.63 7.93
CA ILE A 130 -18.99 9.15 7.90
C ILE A 130 -19.38 8.72 9.33
N ARG A 131 -20.57 9.10 9.76
CA ARG A 131 -21.15 8.75 11.07
C ARG A 131 -22.22 7.67 10.91
N HIS A 132 -22.42 6.87 11.94
CA HIS A 132 -23.45 5.82 11.93
C HIS A 132 -24.87 6.35 11.69
N GLN A 133 -25.22 7.53 12.21
CA GLN A 133 -26.52 8.16 11.94
C GLN A 133 -26.76 8.41 10.44
N GLU A 134 -25.71 8.69 9.68
CA GLU A 134 -25.81 8.89 8.23
C GLU A 134 -26.08 7.57 7.52
N LEU A 135 -25.49 6.48 8.01
CA LEU A 135 -25.82 5.14 7.50
C LEU A 135 -27.27 4.76 7.81
N LEU A 136 -27.80 5.09 8.98
CA LEU A 136 -29.20 4.84 9.31
C LEU A 136 -30.16 5.62 8.39
N HIS A 137 -29.81 6.86 8.03
CA HIS A 137 -30.58 7.62 7.05
C HIS A 137 -30.52 6.99 5.66
N LEU A 138 -29.33 6.58 5.21
CA LEU A 138 -29.15 5.92 3.92
C LEU A 138 -29.82 4.54 3.88
N ALA A 139 -29.90 3.84 5.02
CA ALA A 139 -30.54 2.53 5.13
C ALA A 139 -32.05 2.57 4.87
N ASN A 140 -32.68 3.75 4.80
CA ASN A 140 -34.08 3.89 4.37
C ASN A 140 -34.21 4.07 2.85
N VAL A 141 -33.10 4.39 2.14
CA VAL A 141 -33.07 4.67 0.70
C VAL A 141 -32.60 3.44 -0.09
N PHE A 142 -31.58 2.75 0.40
CA PHE A 142 -30.96 1.59 -0.27
C PHE A 142 -31.53 0.18 0.01
N PRO A 143 -32.47 -0.08 0.94
CA PRO A 143 -32.96 -1.43 1.20
C PRO A 143 -33.90 -1.92 0.07
N HIS A 144 -34.43 -1.00 -0.74
CA HIS A 144 -35.27 -1.28 -1.90
C HIS A 144 -34.49 -1.23 -3.23
N ALA A 145 -33.16 -1.41 -3.19
CA ALA A 145 -32.31 -1.35 -4.37
C ALA A 145 -32.75 -2.37 -5.44
N GLN A 146 -33.58 -1.92 -6.39
CA GLN A 146 -34.02 -2.70 -7.55
C GLN A 146 -32.89 -2.94 -8.56
N SER A 147 -31.76 -2.23 -8.42
CA SER A 147 -30.58 -2.39 -9.27
C SER A 147 -29.43 -3.05 -8.51
N PHE A 148 -28.69 -3.89 -9.24
CA PHE A 148 -27.46 -4.51 -8.76
C PHE A 148 -26.45 -3.46 -8.27
N ASP A 149 -26.30 -2.35 -8.97
CA ASP A 149 -25.32 -1.31 -8.63
C ASP A 149 -25.63 -0.64 -7.29
N ASN A 150 -26.91 -0.39 -6.99
CA ASN A 150 -27.32 0.17 -5.71
C ASN A 150 -27.06 -0.82 -4.57
N ALA A 151 -27.34 -2.11 -4.77
CA ALA A 151 -27.06 -3.15 -3.79
C ALA A 151 -25.54 -3.33 -3.58
N LEU A 152 -24.75 -3.29 -4.65
CA LEU A 152 -23.29 -3.39 -4.60
C LEU A 152 -22.69 -2.18 -3.88
N TRP A 153 -23.13 -0.97 -4.20
CA TRP A 153 -22.66 0.25 -3.56
C TRP A 153 -22.98 0.25 -2.06
N TRP A 154 -24.21 -0.15 -1.70
CA TRP A 154 -24.62 -0.27 -0.29
C TRP A 154 -23.78 -1.31 0.46
N ALA A 155 -23.53 -2.47 -0.16
CA ALA A 155 -22.65 -3.49 0.41
C ALA A 155 -21.22 -2.97 0.59
N GLN A 156 -20.64 -2.28 -0.40
CA GLN A 156 -19.30 -1.69 -0.31
C GLN A 156 -19.21 -0.64 0.80
N LEU A 157 -20.23 0.22 0.94
CA LEU A 157 -20.28 1.23 2.00
C LEU A 157 -20.30 0.59 3.38
N LEU A 158 -21.19 -0.38 3.61
CA LEU A 158 -21.29 -1.06 4.90
C LEU A 158 -20.03 -1.87 5.22
N VAL A 159 -19.52 -2.64 4.25
CA VAL A 159 -18.30 -3.43 4.43
C VAL A 159 -17.10 -2.53 4.70
N GLY A 160 -16.98 -1.41 3.99
CA GLY A 160 -15.92 -0.42 4.22
C GLY A 160 -16.02 0.22 5.60
N PHE A 161 -17.22 0.62 6.01
CA PHE A 161 -17.47 1.30 7.29
C PHE A 161 -17.28 0.37 8.49
N TYR A 162 -17.87 -0.83 8.47
CA TYR A 162 -17.81 -1.78 9.58
C TYR A 162 -16.53 -2.62 9.58
N GLY A 163 -16.00 -2.96 8.40
CA GLY A 163 -14.74 -3.69 8.24
C GLY A 163 -13.50 -2.79 8.32
N LEU A 164 -13.67 -1.46 8.37
CA LEU A 164 -12.58 -0.48 8.32
C LEU A 164 -11.64 -0.71 7.14
N LEU A 165 -12.21 -1.04 5.98
CA LEU A 165 -11.45 -1.39 4.78
C LEU A 165 -11.09 -0.15 3.96
N CYS A 166 -9.89 -0.18 3.39
CA CYS A 166 -9.45 0.78 2.40
C CYS A 166 -10.16 0.53 1.06
N LEU A 167 -10.32 1.59 0.25
CA LEU A 167 -10.99 1.46 -1.04
C LEU A 167 -10.36 0.37 -1.93
N GLY A 168 -9.02 0.30 -1.97
CA GLY A 168 -8.30 -0.71 -2.75
C GLY A 168 -8.47 -2.16 -2.28
N GLU A 169 -9.14 -2.40 -1.16
CA GLU A 169 -9.52 -3.73 -0.66
C GLU A 169 -10.96 -4.09 -1.04
N LEU A 170 -11.80 -3.08 -1.31
CA LEU A 170 -13.23 -3.22 -1.62
C LEU A 170 -13.50 -3.34 -3.11
N VAL A 171 -12.68 -2.69 -3.93
CA VAL A 171 -12.94 -2.53 -5.36
C VAL A 171 -11.79 -3.01 -6.22
N VAL A 172 -12.11 -3.31 -7.48
CA VAL A 172 -11.14 -3.68 -8.51
C VAL A 172 -10.74 -2.44 -9.30
N PRO A 173 -9.45 -2.24 -9.61
CA PRO A 173 -9.04 -1.13 -10.46
C PRO A 173 -9.69 -1.17 -11.85
N ASP A 174 -10.11 -0.01 -12.34
CA ASP A 174 -10.62 0.14 -13.71
C ASP A 174 -9.56 -0.29 -14.73
N GLN A 175 -8.31 0.13 -14.52
CA GLN A 175 -7.18 -0.23 -15.38
C GLN A 175 -6.85 -1.72 -15.25
N ALA A 176 -7.07 -2.48 -16.32
CA ALA A 176 -6.89 -3.93 -16.35
C ALA A 176 -5.49 -4.40 -15.94
N SER A 177 -4.44 -3.64 -16.28
CA SER A 177 -3.04 -3.98 -15.95
C SER A 177 -2.71 -3.91 -14.45
N LEU A 178 -3.57 -3.28 -13.64
CA LEU A 178 -3.42 -3.18 -12.19
C LEU A 178 -4.24 -4.24 -11.43
N ARG A 179 -5.05 -5.04 -12.14
CA ARG A 179 -5.91 -6.05 -11.51
C ARG A 179 -5.06 -7.25 -11.08
N ASP A 180 -5.19 -7.61 -9.81
CA ASP A 180 -4.57 -8.82 -9.24
C ASP A 180 -5.66 -9.70 -8.62
N HIS A 181 -5.94 -10.84 -9.27
CA HIS A 181 -6.95 -11.79 -8.81
C HIS A 181 -6.65 -12.39 -7.43
N ARG A 182 -5.39 -12.33 -6.98
CA ARG A 182 -4.99 -12.78 -5.65
C ARG A 182 -5.50 -11.86 -4.56
N LYS A 183 -5.81 -10.60 -4.87
CA LYS A 183 -6.32 -9.61 -3.91
C LYS A 183 -7.85 -9.56 -3.82
N LEU A 184 -8.55 -10.31 -4.67
CA LEU A 184 -10.01 -10.30 -4.70
C LEU A 184 -10.60 -11.09 -3.54
N ILE A 185 -11.48 -10.46 -2.77
CA ILE A 185 -12.32 -11.15 -1.79
C ILE A 185 -13.15 -12.20 -2.53
N ARG A 186 -12.99 -13.46 -2.14
CA ARG A 186 -13.69 -14.57 -2.79
C ARG A 186 -15.06 -14.74 -2.17
N ARG A 187 -16.12 -14.83 -3.00
CA ARG A 187 -17.49 -15.14 -2.55
C ARG A 187 -17.55 -16.39 -1.67
N LEU A 188 -16.78 -17.41 -2.02
CA LEU A 188 -16.71 -18.69 -1.28
C LEU A 188 -16.10 -18.55 0.12
N SER A 189 -15.45 -17.42 0.43
CA SER A 189 -14.93 -17.17 1.78
C SER A 189 -15.98 -16.59 2.73
N VAL A 190 -17.15 -16.21 2.22
CA VAL A 190 -18.21 -15.60 3.03
C VAL A 190 -18.88 -16.66 3.88
N ALA A 191 -18.88 -16.45 5.19
CA ALA A 191 -19.64 -17.23 6.16
C ALA A 191 -20.68 -16.31 6.82
N LEU A 192 -21.94 -16.77 6.86
CA LEU A 192 -23.03 -16.07 7.51
C LEU A 192 -23.19 -16.57 8.95
N HIS A 193 -23.50 -15.65 9.84
CA HIS A 193 -23.79 -15.87 11.26
C HIS A 193 -25.10 -15.13 11.60
N ASP A 194 -25.66 -15.40 12.77
CA ASP A 194 -26.97 -14.88 13.16
C ASP A 194 -27.10 -13.35 13.10
N ALA A 195 -26.02 -12.63 13.43
CA ALA A 195 -25.99 -11.16 13.46
C ALA A 195 -24.85 -10.54 12.63
N ALA A 196 -24.10 -11.36 11.88
CA ALA A 196 -22.90 -10.92 11.19
C ALA A 196 -22.57 -11.79 10.00
N PHE A 197 -21.62 -11.35 9.18
CA PHE A 197 -20.95 -12.21 8.22
C PHE A 197 -19.44 -11.98 8.33
N SER A 198 -18.67 -13.00 7.99
CA SER A 198 -17.22 -12.92 7.91
C SER A 198 -16.74 -13.33 6.52
N PHE A 199 -15.56 -12.87 6.14
CA PHE A 199 -14.91 -13.25 4.89
C PHE A 199 -13.39 -13.18 5.04
N LEU A 200 -12.68 -13.84 4.12
CA LEU A 200 -11.22 -13.78 4.04
C LEU A 200 -10.80 -12.57 3.21
N LEU A 201 -10.06 -11.64 3.82
CA LEU A 201 -9.37 -10.61 3.06
C LEU A 201 -8.00 -11.16 2.62
N PRO A 202 -7.74 -11.32 1.30
CA PRO A 202 -6.54 -12.03 0.82
C PRO A 202 -5.21 -11.30 1.08
N GLY A 203 -5.24 -9.99 1.28
CA GLY A 203 -4.06 -9.20 1.59
C GLY A 203 -4.40 -7.72 1.72
N HIS A 204 -3.64 -7.02 2.55
CA HIS A 204 -3.71 -5.57 2.72
C HIS A 204 -2.31 -4.96 2.59
N LYS A 205 -2.22 -3.63 2.47
CA LYS A 205 -0.94 -2.92 2.29
C LYS A 205 0.11 -3.18 3.38
N ALA A 206 -0.32 -3.63 4.55
CA ALA A 206 0.55 -3.99 5.67
C ALA A 206 0.71 -5.50 5.89
N ASP A 207 0.02 -6.33 5.10
CA ASP A 207 0.23 -7.78 5.05
C ASP A 207 1.36 -8.07 4.06
N ARG A 208 2.58 -8.06 4.59
CA ARG A 208 3.79 -8.25 3.78
C ARG A 208 3.96 -9.70 3.31
N PHE A 209 3.28 -10.65 3.95
CA PHE A 209 3.43 -12.09 3.71
C PHE A 209 2.24 -12.71 2.96
N PHE A 210 1.16 -11.95 2.73
CA PHE A 210 -0.08 -12.43 2.10
C PHE A 210 -0.72 -13.58 2.88
N ASP A 211 -0.57 -13.58 4.21
CA ASP A 211 -1.19 -14.59 5.08
C ASP A 211 -2.72 -14.39 5.16
N GLY A 212 -3.21 -13.24 4.69
CA GLY A 212 -4.61 -12.87 4.72
C GLY A 212 -5.08 -12.55 6.14
N THR A 213 -6.27 -11.98 6.27
CA THR A 213 -6.88 -11.80 7.59
C THR A 213 -8.37 -12.07 7.51
N LYS A 214 -8.91 -12.78 8.50
CA LYS A 214 -10.35 -12.82 8.75
C LYS A 214 -10.77 -11.53 9.47
N LEU A 215 -11.82 -10.87 9.00
CA LEU A 215 -12.35 -9.68 9.66
C LEU A 215 -13.34 -10.08 10.78
N GLY A 216 -13.20 -9.44 11.94
CA GLY A 216 -13.95 -9.75 13.17
C GLY A 216 -13.04 -9.91 14.41
N ILE A 217 -12.01 -9.08 14.59
CA ILE A 217 -10.91 -9.35 15.54
C ILE A 217 -10.72 -8.15 16.51
N PRO A 218 -10.39 -8.38 17.81
CA PRO A 218 -10.09 -7.37 18.84
C PRO A 218 -9.18 -6.20 18.42
N PRO A 219 -9.38 -4.97 18.93
CA PRO A 219 -8.61 -3.80 18.51
C PRO A 219 -7.09 -3.87 18.77
N PRO A 220 -6.59 -4.50 19.87
CA PRO A 220 -5.16 -4.72 20.06
C PRO A 220 -4.54 -5.58 18.95
N ILE A 221 -5.29 -6.52 18.41
CA ILE A 221 -4.85 -7.41 17.34
C ILE A 221 -4.92 -6.69 15.99
N ILE A 222 -5.87 -5.77 15.76
CA ILE A 222 -5.90 -4.90 14.57
C ILE A 222 -4.61 -4.04 14.47
N GLN A 223 -4.10 -3.52 15.59
CA GLN A 223 -2.81 -2.81 15.63
C GLN A 223 -1.62 -3.78 15.55
N GLY A 224 -1.70 -4.92 16.24
CA GLY A 224 -0.65 -5.95 16.26
C GLY A 224 -0.41 -6.64 14.90
N ILE A 225 -1.45 -6.78 14.06
CA ILE A 225 -1.35 -7.29 12.67
C ILE A 225 -0.90 -6.19 11.70
N GLY A 226 -0.70 -4.95 12.18
CA GLY A 226 -0.22 -3.84 11.37
C GLY A 226 -1.26 -3.22 10.43
N ARG A 227 -2.56 -3.56 10.57
CA ARG A 227 -3.62 -3.01 9.71
C ARG A 227 -3.75 -1.49 9.82
N TRP A 228 -3.53 -0.94 11.01
CA TRP A 228 -3.59 0.50 11.26
C TRP A 228 -2.43 0.94 12.15
N SER A 229 -1.57 1.81 11.62
CA SER A 229 -0.42 2.38 12.35
C SER A 229 -0.78 3.59 13.22
N SER A 230 -1.96 4.17 13.04
CA SER A 230 -2.44 5.35 13.77
C SER A 230 -3.59 5.00 14.70
N ASP A 231 -3.64 5.66 15.85
CA ASP A 231 -4.74 5.57 16.83
C ASP A 231 -6.04 6.23 16.37
N ALA A 232 -6.08 6.84 15.18
CA ALA A 232 -7.26 7.53 14.65
C ALA A 232 -8.52 6.63 14.60
N PHE A 233 -8.37 5.34 14.31
CA PHE A 233 -9.51 4.40 14.29
C PHE A 233 -10.11 4.17 15.69
N LYS A 234 -9.35 4.40 16.77
CA LYS A 234 -9.84 4.28 18.16
C LYS A 234 -10.92 5.32 18.46
N ILE A 235 -10.84 6.51 17.88
CA ILE A 235 -11.89 7.55 18.00
C ILE A 235 -13.22 7.00 17.47
N TYR A 236 -13.14 6.33 16.34
CA TYR A 236 -14.31 5.76 15.68
C TYR A 236 -14.90 4.56 16.43
N ILE A 237 -14.06 3.63 16.92
CA ILE A 237 -14.52 2.50 17.77
C ILE A 237 -15.18 3.00 19.06
N ARG A 238 -14.61 4.04 19.70
CA ARG A 238 -15.17 4.62 20.94
C ARG A 238 -16.56 5.24 20.74
N THR A 239 -16.86 5.71 19.52
CA THR A 239 -18.15 6.36 19.21
C THR A 239 -19.23 5.34 18.81
N HIS A 240 -18.87 4.08 18.54
CA HIS A 240 -19.77 3.07 17.98
C HIS A 240 -19.68 1.75 18.79
N PRO A 241 -20.35 1.65 19.95
CA PRO A 241 -20.23 0.53 20.89
C PRO A 241 -20.65 -0.83 20.30
N VAL A 242 -21.48 -0.86 19.26
CA VAL A 242 -21.86 -2.10 18.53
C VAL A 242 -20.66 -2.74 17.82
N ILE A 243 -19.76 -1.91 17.27
CA ILE A 243 -18.52 -2.39 16.65
C ILE A 243 -17.61 -2.94 17.74
N LEU A 244 -17.50 -2.26 18.88
CA LEU A 244 -16.72 -2.73 20.02
C LEU A 244 -17.27 -4.05 20.59
N ALA A 245 -18.60 -4.20 20.72
CA ALA A 245 -19.24 -5.42 21.20
C ALA A 245 -18.94 -6.62 20.28
N ASN A 246 -19.16 -6.47 18.97
CA ASN A 246 -18.84 -7.55 18.01
C ASN A 246 -17.36 -7.92 18.03
N ILE A 247 -16.49 -6.92 18.18
CA ILE A 247 -15.05 -7.12 18.26
C ILE A 247 -14.63 -7.84 19.57
N LEU A 248 -15.28 -7.55 20.70
CA LEU A 248 -15.00 -8.19 22.00
C LEU A 248 -15.58 -9.61 22.10
N HIS A 249 -16.70 -9.89 21.42
CA HIS A 249 -17.37 -11.18 21.44
C HIS A 249 -16.89 -12.16 20.36
N ALA A 250 -16.20 -11.69 19.32
CA ALA A 250 -15.65 -12.57 18.28
C ALA A 250 -14.46 -13.45 18.75
N THR A 251 -13.90 -13.19 19.93
CA THR A 251 -12.88 -14.06 20.57
C THR A 251 -13.45 -15.13 21.50
N ALA A 252 -14.78 -15.21 21.66
CA ALA A 252 -15.42 -16.12 22.60
C ALA A 252 -15.80 -17.50 21.99
N HIS A 253 -15.43 -17.79 20.74
CA HIS A 253 -15.68 -19.07 20.07
C HIS A 253 -14.46 -19.57 19.29
#